data_AF-A0A7X3YC31-F1
#
_entry.id   AF-A0A7X3YC31-F1
#
_cell.length_a   1.000
_cell.length_b   1.000
_cell.length_c   1.000
_cell.angle_alpha   90.00
_cell.angle_beta   90.00
_cell.angle_gamma   90.00
#
_symmetry.space_group_name_H-M   'P 1'
#
loop_
_entity.id
_entity.type
_entity.pdbx_description
1 polymer ?
#
loop_
_entity_poly.entity_id
_entity_poly.type
_entity_poly.pdbx_seq_one_letter_code
_entity_poly.pdbx_strand_id
1 'polypeptide(L)'
;MWPVFAADAAIVNVLRRKFRLEWSTVAAAVADVRELFDSIRPVDIETHEAAVALAEAHGFSFYDSLIVASALQAGCETLLTEDLQDGRRIDGITIVNPFAPDR
;
A
#
# COMPACT_ATOMS: atom_id res chain seq x y z
N MET A 1 -1.02 14.07 12.85
CA MET A 1 -0.70 14.19 11.41
C MET A 1 -0.35 12.78 10.96
N TRP A 2 -1.30 12.06 10.36
CA TRP A 2 -1.12 10.65 9.99
C TRP A 2 -0.61 10.57 8.54
N PRO A 3 0.60 10.07 8.27
CA PRO A 3 1.00 9.74 6.91
C PRO A 3 0.50 8.32 6.62
N VAL A 4 -0.79 8.18 6.27
CA VAL A 4 -1.31 6.91 5.72
C VAL A 4 -1.15 7.00 4.21
N PHE A 5 -0.27 6.15 3.67
CA PHE A 5 0.02 6.09 2.25
C PHE A 5 -1.04 5.22 1.55
N ALA A 6 -1.94 5.84 0.78
CA ALA A 6 -2.88 5.10 -0.06
C ALA A 6 -2.27 4.92 -1.45
N ALA A 7 -1.76 3.72 -1.71
CA ALA A 7 -1.30 3.31 -3.03
C ALA A 7 -2.49 3.31 -4.00
N ASP A 8 -2.59 4.35 -4.82
CA ASP A 8 -3.64 4.53 -5.85
C ASP A 8 -3.80 3.27 -6.73
N ALA A 9 -2.68 2.59 -7.03
CA ALA A 9 -2.67 1.36 -7.82
C ALA A 9 -3.29 0.14 -7.11
N ALA A 10 -3.16 0.03 -5.78
CA ALA A 10 -3.70 -1.08 -5.02
C ALA A 10 -5.24 -1.01 -4.97
N ILE A 11 -5.79 0.20 -4.85
CA ILE A 11 -7.23 0.45 -4.78
C ILE A 11 -7.93 -0.02 -6.06
N VAL A 12 -7.41 0.35 -7.24
CA VAL A 12 -7.99 -0.08 -8.53
C VAL A 12 -8.02 -1.60 -8.64
N ASN A 13 -6.93 -2.28 -8.28
CA ASN A 13 -6.84 -3.75 -8.37
C ASN A 13 -7.83 -4.42 -7.41
N VAL A 14 -7.96 -3.94 -6.18
CA VAL A 14 -8.91 -4.47 -5.19
C VAL A 14 -10.35 -4.25 -5.66
N LEU A 15 -10.71 -3.02 -6.05
CA LEU A 15 -12.06 -2.67 -6.49
C LEU A 15 -12.47 -3.44 -7.76
N ARG A 16 -11.54 -3.69 -8.69
CA ARG A 16 -11.82 -4.47 -9.91
C ARG A 16 -11.79 -5.98 -9.70
N ARG A 17 -10.79 -6.54 -9.02
CA ARG A 17 -10.64 -7.99 -8.89
C ARG A 17 -11.49 -8.59 -7.77
N LYS A 18 -11.53 -7.95 -6.60
CA LYS A 18 -12.21 -8.48 -5.41
C LYS A 18 -13.69 -8.07 -5.41
N PHE A 19 -13.98 -6.79 -5.69
CA PHE A 19 -15.34 -6.26 -5.66
C PHE A 19 -16.04 -6.21 -7.03
N ARG A 20 -15.31 -6.41 -8.13
CA ARG A 20 -15.85 -6.44 -9.51
C ARG A 20 -16.66 -5.19 -9.89
N LEU A 21 -16.29 -4.02 -9.34
CA LEU A 21 -16.99 -2.76 -9.61
C LEU A 21 -16.77 -2.27 -11.04
N GLU A 22 -17.75 -1.58 -11.61
CA GLU A 22 -17.62 -0.95 -12.93
C GLU A 22 -16.55 0.14 -12.97
N TRP A 23 -15.95 0.37 -14.13
CA TRP A 23 -14.85 1.33 -14.29
C TRP A 23 -15.22 2.76 -13.88
N SER A 24 -16.48 3.16 -14.10
CA SER A 24 -16.99 4.47 -13.66
C SER A 24 -16.95 4.62 -12.14
N THR A 25 -17.36 3.58 -11.40
CA THR A 25 -17.31 3.57 -9.93
C THR A 25 -15.87 3.56 -9.42
N VAL A 26 -14.98 2.80 -10.06
CA VAL A 26 -13.56 2.76 -9.69
C VAL A 26 -12.89 4.12 -9.92
N ALA A 27 -13.19 4.78 -11.04
CA ALA A 27 -12.67 6.11 -11.33
C ALA A 27 -13.15 7.16 -10.31
N ALA A 28 -14.42 7.10 -9.90
CA ALA A 28 -14.96 7.96 -8.85
C ALA A 28 -14.24 7.73 -7.51
N ALA A 29 -14.08 6.47 -7.09
CA ALA A 29 -13.38 6.16 -5.85
C ALA A 29 -11.90 6.61 -5.85
N VAL A 30 -11.22 6.49 -6.98
CA VAL A 30 -9.84 7.01 -7.15
C VAL A 30 -9.81 8.54 -7.05
N ALA A 31 -10.79 9.24 -7.62
CA ALA A 31 -10.91 10.68 -7.48
C ALA A 31 -11.12 11.09 -6.01
N ASP A 32 -12.03 10.41 -5.31
CA ASP A 32 -12.29 10.66 -3.89
C ASP A 32 -11.02 10.48 -3.04
N VAL A 33 -10.24 9.43 -3.29
CA VAL A 33 -8.96 9.18 -2.60
C VAL A 33 -7.97 10.31 -2.89
N ARG A 34 -7.88 10.80 -4.14
CA ARG A 34 -7.00 11.92 -4.49
C ARG A 34 -7.40 13.23 -3.81
N GLU A 35 -8.68 13.43 -3.54
CA GLU A 35 -9.15 14.60 -2.79
C GLU A 35 -8.94 14.46 -1.27
N LEU A 36 -9.03 13.25 -0.74
CA LEU A 36 -8.91 12.98 0.70
C LEU A 36 -7.46 12.94 1.20
N PHE A 37 -6.49 12.64 0.32
CA PHE A 37 -5.09 12.49 0.70
C PHE A 37 -4.20 13.54 0.00
N ASP A 38 -3.68 14.48 0.79
CA ASP A 38 -2.82 15.58 0.30
C ASP A 38 -1.47 15.11 -0.29
N SER A 39 -1.03 13.87 -0.02
CA SER A 39 0.30 13.38 -0.43
C SER A 39 0.23 12.00 -1.09
N ILE A 40 0.02 11.99 -2.40
CA ILE A 40 0.25 10.81 -3.24
C ILE A 40 1.62 10.96 -3.90
N ARG A 41 2.53 10.01 -3.66
CA ARG A 41 3.83 9.99 -4.37
C ARG A 41 3.76 9.05 -5.56
N PRO A 42 4.42 9.41 -6.67
CA PRO A 42 4.60 8.49 -7.79
C PRO A 42 5.45 7.29 -7.36
N VAL A 43 5.23 6.15 -8.02
CA VAL A 43 6.18 5.04 -8.02
C VAL A 43 7.23 5.38 -9.07
N ASP A 44 8.47 5.60 -8.64
CA ASP A 44 9.60 5.90 -9.52
C ASP A 44 10.57 4.70 -9.63
N ILE A 45 11.68 4.92 -10.34
CA ILE A 45 12.69 3.88 -10.56
C ILE A 45 13.31 3.47 -9.22
N GLU A 46 13.53 4.40 -8.30
CA GLU A 46 14.09 4.09 -6.98
C GLU A 46 13.12 3.23 -6.17
N THR A 47 11.82 3.53 -6.21
CA THR A 47 10.78 2.69 -5.60
C THR A 47 10.79 1.28 -6.19
N HIS A 48 10.94 1.16 -7.51
CA HIS A 48 10.97 -0.13 -8.20
C HIS A 48 12.19 -0.97 -7.81
N GLU A 49 13.39 -0.37 -7.79
CA GLU A 49 14.62 -1.05 -7.39
C GLU A 49 14.56 -1.51 -5.92
N ALA A 50 14.06 -0.64 -5.03
CA ALA A 50 13.83 -1.00 -3.63
C ALA A 50 12.82 -2.16 -3.48
N ALA A 51 11.77 -2.18 -4.30
CA ALA A 51 10.79 -3.27 -4.30
C ALA A 51 11.41 -4.61 -4.73
N VAL A 52 12.32 -4.63 -5.71
CA VAL A 52 13.04 -5.85 -6.10
C VAL A 52 13.88 -6.38 -4.94
N ALA A 53 14.63 -5.50 -4.26
CA ALA A 53 15.47 -5.89 -3.13
C ALA A 53 14.63 -6.44 -1.95
N LEU A 54 13.49 -5.80 -1.66
CA LEU A 54 12.56 -6.27 -0.62
C LEU A 54 11.92 -7.62 -0.97
N ALA A 55 11.56 -7.83 -2.23
CA ALA A 55 10.98 -9.09 -2.69
C ALA A 55 11.97 -10.24 -2.46
N GLU A 56 13.24 -10.03 -2.83
CA GLU A 56 14.32 -11.00 -2.60
C GLU A 56 14.58 -11.25 -1.11
N ALA A 57 14.69 -10.18 -0.31
CA ALA A 57 15.04 -10.27 1.11
C ALA A 57 13.93 -10.89 1.98
N HIS A 58 12.66 -10.71 1.61
CA HIS A 58 11.52 -11.08 2.45
C HIS A 58 10.60 -12.14 1.86
N GLY A 59 10.82 -12.55 0.60
CA GLY A 59 9.96 -13.52 -0.09
C GLY A 59 8.55 -12.99 -0.38
N PHE A 60 8.39 -11.67 -0.43
CA PHE A 60 7.12 -11.04 -0.77
C PHE A 60 6.82 -11.14 -2.26
N SER A 61 5.54 -10.96 -2.62
CA SER A 61 5.21 -10.69 -4.01
C SER A 61 5.82 -9.35 -4.42
N PHE A 62 6.07 -9.15 -5.72
CA PHE A 62 6.61 -7.89 -6.22
C PHE A 62 5.69 -6.71 -5.88
N TYR A 63 4.37 -6.87 -5.98
CA TYR A 63 3.41 -5.80 -5.68
C TYR A 63 3.37 -5.46 -4.18
N ASP A 64 3.43 -6.47 -3.30
CA ASP A 64 3.54 -6.22 -1.85
C ASP A 64 4.84 -5.48 -1.52
N SER A 65 5.93 -5.89 -2.16
CA SER A 65 7.24 -5.24 -2.00
C SER A 65 7.23 -3.80 -2.49
N LEU A 66 6.50 -3.51 -3.57
CA LEU A 66 6.33 -2.16 -4.10
C LEU A 66 5.55 -1.26 -3.14
N ILE A 67 4.52 -1.81 -2.48
CA ILE A 67 3.75 -1.10 -1.45
C ILE A 67 4.64 -0.81 -0.24
N VAL A 68 5.41 -1.80 0.23
CA VAL A 68 6.34 -1.63 1.36
C VAL A 68 7.44 -0.61 1.03
N ALA A 69 8.06 -0.69 -0.15
CA ALA A 69 9.06 0.27 -0.62
C ALA A 69 8.50 1.71 -0.63
N SER A 70 7.29 1.87 -1.19
CA SER A 70 6.60 3.16 -1.23
C SER A 70 6.35 3.72 0.17
N ALA A 71 5.94 2.87 1.11
CA ALA A 71 5.71 3.26 2.50
C ALA A 71 7.01 3.66 3.23
N LEU A 72 8.11 2.95 2.97
CA LEU A 72 9.44 3.25 3.54
C LEU A 72 9.96 4.60 3.03
N GLN A 73 9.94 4.81 1.71
CA GLN A 73 10.32 6.08 1.09
C GLN A 73 9.40 7.22 1.53
N ALA A 74 8.15 6.90 1.86
CA ALA A 74 7.20 7.85 2.39
C ALA A 74 7.48 8.26 3.85
N GLY A 75 8.39 7.60 4.55
CA GLY A 75 8.65 7.80 5.97
C GLY A 75 7.45 7.38 6.83
N CYS A 76 6.63 6.45 6.35
CA CYS A 76 5.55 5.90 7.17
C CYS A 76 6.15 5.06 8.31
N GLU A 77 5.51 5.08 9.48
CA GLU A 77 5.87 4.20 10.61
C GLU A 77 4.96 2.96 10.68
N THR A 78 3.80 3.04 10.02
CA THR A 78 2.76 2.00 10.01
C THR A 78 2.28 1.79 8.59
N LEU A 79 2.18 0.53 8.17
CA LEU A 79 1.56 0.12 6.90
C LEU A 79 0.32 -0.72 7.20
N LEU A 80 -0.84 -0.21 6.77
CA LEU A 80 -2.11 -0.92 6.87
C LEU A 80 -2.24 -1.90 5.71
N THR A 81 -2.39 -3.19 5.99
CA THR A 81 -2.61 -4.20 4.94
C THR A 81 -3.23 -5.48 5.52
N GLU A 82 -4.20 -6.04 4.80
CA GLU A 82 -4.82 -7.32 5.15
C GLU A 82 -3.98 -8.54 4.72
N ASP A 83 -3.12 -8.35 3.72
CA ASP A 83 -2.41 -9.43 3.03
C ASP A 83 -1.07 -9.78 3.71
N LEU A 84 -0.46 -8.81 4.41
CA LEU A 84 0.79 -9.05 5.14
C LEU A 84 0.52 -9.43 6.61
N GLN A 85 1.50 -10.12 7.20
CA GLN A 85 1.42 -10.60 8.56
C GLN A 85 1.32 -9.44 9.58
N ASP A 86 0.20 -9.39 10.31
CA ASP A 86 -0.03 -8.42 11.40
C ASP A 86 1.11 -8.43 12.43
N GLY A 87 1.54 -7.25 12.85
CA GLY A 87 2.60 -7.05 13.84
C GLY A 87 4.02 -7.25 13.33
N ARG A 88 4.21 -7.68 12.07
CA ARG A 88 5.54 -7.79 11.47
C ARG A 88 6.20 -6.41 11.35
N ARG A 89 7.50 -6.33 11.63
CA ARG A 89 8.31 -5.13 11.38
C ARG A 89 9.23 -5.31 10.19
N ILE A 90 9.31 -4.28 9.35
CA ILE A 90 10.16 -4.22 8.15
C ILE A 90 10.78 -2.82 8.11
N ASP A 91 12.10 -2.73 8.27
CA ASP A 91 12.89 -1.49 8.16
C ASP A 91 12.27 -0.25 8.83
N GLY A 92 11.73 -0.45 10.05
CA GLY A 92 11.12 0.62 10.86
C GLY A 92 9.60 0.76 10.71
N ILE A 93 9.00 0.13 9.69
CA ILE A 93 7.54 0.07 9.51
C ILE A 93 6.96 -1.09 10.31
N THR A 94 5.83 -0.84 10.96
CA THR A 94 4.99 -1.86 11.58
C THR A 94 3.80 -2.18 10.67
N ILE A 95 3.65 -3.46 10.31
CA ILE A 95 2.47 -3.95 9.60
C ILE A 95 1.31 -4.06 10.57
N VAL A 96 0.17 -3.47 10.22
CA VAL A 96 -1.07 -3.56 10.98
C VAL A 96 -2.18 -4.03 10.05
N ASN A 97 -2.84 -5.13 10.42
CA ASN A 97 -4.02 -5.57 9.70
C ASN A 97 -5.25 -4.81 10.22
N PRO A 98 -5.89 -3.95 9.40
CA PRO A 98 -7.01 -3.12 9.84
C PRO A 98 -8.29 -3.93 10.13
N PHE A 99 -8.31 -5.23 9.81
CA PHE A 99 -9.42 -6.14 10.06
C PHE A 99 -9.09 -7.19 11.13
N ALA A 100 -7.92 -7.08 11.78
CA ALA A 100 -7.63 -7.92 12.93
C ALA A 100 -8.63 -7.60 14.07
N PRO A 101 -9.08 -8.62 14.84
CA PRO A 101 -9.92 -8.38 16.00
C PRO A 101 -9.17 -7.51 17.03
N ASP A 102 -9.89 -6.61 17.69
CA ASP A 102 -9.33 -5.80 18.79
C ASP A 102 -8.69 -6.72 19.84
N ARG A 103 -7.42 -6.44 20.17
CA ARG A 103 -6.65 -7.16 21.20
C ARG A 103 -7.05 -6.72 22.60
#